data_AF-A0A927YX75-F1
#
_entry.id   AF-A0A927YX75-F1
#
_cell.length_a   1.000
_cell.length_b   1.000
_cell.length_c   1.000
_cell.angle_alpha   90.00
_cell.angle_beta   90.00
_cell.angle_gamma   90.00
#
_symmetry.space_group_name_H-M   'P 1'
#
loop_
_entity.id
_entity.type
_entity.pdbx_description
1 polymer ?
#
loop_
_entity_poly.entity_id
_entity_poly.type
_entity_poly.pdbx_seq_one_letter_code
_entity_poly.pdbx_strand_id
1 'polypeptide(L)'
;MTEAEVILRFAMYYIKNDLMVEDINVSIDGAHIRTGDIVHFDIFSFLSKEGFIKLDKNLDRWQGKYSYNQSEKILLYLAHLE
;
A
#
# COMPACT_ATOMS: atom_id res chain seq x y z
N MET A 1 -11.26 10.12 -6.27
CA MET A 1 -10.47 9.47 -5.20
C MET A 1 -11.07 8.10 -4.99
N THR A 2 -10.30 7.03 -5.16
CA THR A 2 -10.79 5.65 -4.98
C THR A 2 -10.75 5.28 -3.49
N GLU A 3 -11.49 4.26 -3.07
CA GLU A 3 -11.42 3.77 -1.69
C GLU A 3 -9.99 3.35 -1.29
N ALA A 4 -9.31 2.64 -2.20
CA ALA A 4 -7.90 2.27 -2.03
C ALA A 4 -7.00 3.49 -1.79
N GLU A 5 -7.20 4.58 -2.53
CA GLU A 5 -6.45 5.83 -2.33
C GLU A 5 -6.72 6.44 -0.96
N VAL A 6 -7.98 6.50 -0.52
CA VAL A 6 -8.36 7.08 0.79
C VAL A 6 -7.67 6.32 1.92
N ILE A 7 -7.80 4.98 1.94
CA ILE A 7 -7.25 4.13 2.99
C ILE A 7 -5.72 4.29 3.06
N LEU A 8 -5.05 4.26 1.90
CA LEU A 8 -3.60 4.45 1.85
C LEU A 8 -3.19 5.83 2.35
N ARG A 9 -3.90 6.91 1.96
CA ARG A 9 -3.59 8.26 2.46
C ARG A 9 -3.72 8.37 3.98
N PHE A 10 -4.71 7.71 4.58
CA PHE A 10 -4.82 7.66 6.03
C PHE A 10 -3.63 6.94 6.67
N ALA A 11 -3.27 5.74 6.18
CA ALA A 11 -2.10 5.02 6.69
C ALA A 11 -0.81 5.86 6.56
N MET A 12 -0.61 6.47 5.38
CA MET A 12 0.53 7.34 5.11
C MET A 12 0.58 8.54 6.05
N TYR A 13 -0.56 9.13 6.41
CA TYR A 13 -0.61 10.23 7.35
C TYR A 13 -0.03 9.81 8.71
N TYR A 14 -0.44 8.65 9.25
CA TYR A 14 0.12 8.16 10.52
C TYR A 14 1.63 7.88 10.43
N ILE A 15 2.09 7.29 9.32
CA ILE A 15 3.52 6.99 9.10
C ILE A 15 4.35 8.27 9.00
N LYS A 16 3.92 9.22 8.14
CA LYS A 16 4.66 10.45 7.85
C LYS A 16 4.75 11.39 9.06
N ASN A 17 3.79 11.30 9.98
CA ASN A 17 3.74 12.12 11.19
C ASN A 17 4.25 11.38 12.44
N ASP A 18 4.83 10.19 12.29
CA ASP A 18 5.36 9.36 13.38
C ASP A 18 4.35 9.12 14.52
N LEU A 19 3.07 8.96 14.16
CA LEU A 19 1.96 8.81 15.10
C LEU A 19 1.74 7.37 15.56
N MET A 20 2.60 6.44 15.12
CA MET A 20 2.54 5.02 15.45
C MET A 20 3.93 4.46 15.73
N VAL A 21 4.01 3.61 16.75
CA VAL A 21 5.24 2.91 17.17
C VAL A 21 5.34 1.52 16.51
N GLU A 22 4.21 0.98 16.06
CA GLU A 22 4.07 -0.33 15.44
C GLU A 22 3.80 -0.22 13.92
N ASP A 23 3.94 -1.35 13.22
CA ASP A 23 3.63 -1.45 11.79
C ASP A 23 2.15 -1.20 11.50
N ILE A 24 1.88 -0.45 10.42
CA ILE A 24 0.51 -0.26 9.94
C ILE A 24 0.16 -1.33 8.91
N ASN A 25 -0.93 -2.05 9.19
CA ASN A 25 -1.53 -3.01 8.27
C ASN A 25 -2.71 -2.39 7.53
N VAL A 26 -2.74 -2.56 6.21
CA VAL A 26 -3.79 -2.05 5.35
C VAL A 26 -4.29 -3.17 4.45
N SER A 27 -5.61 -3.41 4.46
CA SER A 27 -6.28 -4.33 3.54
C SER A 27 -7.03 -3.56 2.47
N ILE A 28 -6.85 -3.94 1.22
CA ILE A 28 -7.45 -3.34 0.03
C ILE A 28 -7.99 -4.48 -0.83
N ASP A 29 -9.22 -4.33 -1.31
CA ASP A 29 -9.78 -5.28 -2.27
C ASP A 29 -9.01 -5.23 -3.61
N GLY A 30 -8.61 -6.38 -4.13
CA GLY A 30 -7.96 -6.49 -5.43
C GLY A 30 -8.79 -5.95 -6.59
N ALA A 31 -10.13 -6.04 -6.50
CA ALA A 31 -11.04 -5.48 -7.51
C ALA A 31 -10.97 -3.94 -7.57
N HIS A 32 -10.63 -3.28 -6.46
CA HIS A 32 -10.37 -1.83 -6.44
C HIS A 32 -9.06 -1.44 -7.14
N ILE A 33 -8.16 -2.40 -7.35
CA ILE A 33 -6.89 -2.21 -8.07
C ILE A 33 -7.04 -2.57 -9.54
N ARG A 34 -7.52 -3.79 -9.83
CA ARG A 34 -7.63 -4.34 -11.18
C ARG A 34 -8.76 -5.36 -11.29
N THR A 35 -9.55 -5.27 -12.35
CA THR A 35 -10.54 -6.28 -12.73
C THR A 35 -10.29 -6.70 -14.18
N GLY A 36 -9.99 -7.99 -14.43
CA GLY A 36 -9.59 -8.44 -15.76
C GLY A 36 -8.35 -7.69 -16.25
N ASP A 37 -8.47 -6.93 -17.34
CA ASP A 37 -7.40 -6.09 -17.89
C ASP A 37 -7.53 -4.60 -17.56
N ILE A 38 -8.56 -4.22 -16.81
CA ILE A 38 -8.81 -2.83 -16.44
C ILE A 38 -8.11 -2.53 -15.12
N VAL A 39 -7.21 -1.54 -15.13
CA VAL A 39 -6.58 -0.99 -13.91
C VAL A 39 -7.46 0.15 -13.39
N HIS A 40 -8.05 -0.02 -12.22
CA HIS A 40 -8.89 0.97 -11.55
C HIS A 40 -8.07 1.92 -10.67
N PHE A 41 -6.95 1.43 -10.13
CA PHE A 41 -6.04 2.22 -9.31
C PHE A 41 -4.60 1.76 -9.51
N ASP A 42 -3.76 2.63 -10.07
CA ASP A 42 -2.32 2.37 -10.24
C ASP A 42 -1.59 2.56 -8.90
N ILE A 43 -1.70 1.53 -8.06
CA ILE A 43 -1.13 1.50 -6.71
C ILE A 43 0.39 1.59 -6.71
N PHE A 44 1.08 1.03 -7.71
CA PHE A 44 2.53 1.11 -7.79
C PHE A 44 3.00 2.55 -8.01
N SER A 45 2.42 3.23 -9.02
CA SER A 45 2.72 4.63 -9.29
C SER A 45 2.37 5.50 -8.09
N PHE A 46 1.23 5.24 -7.45
CA PHE A 46 0.80 5.98 -6.28
C PHE A 46 1.78 5.85 -5.10
N LEU A 47 2.12 4.62 -4.70
CA LEU A 47 3.05 4.37 -3.59
C LEU A 47 4.44 4.98 -3.88
N SER A 48 4.96 4.79 -5.09
CA SER A 48 6.26 5.34 -5.49
C SER A 48 6.29 6.88 -5.45
N LYS A 49 5.24 7.56 -5.93
CA LYS A 49 5.10 9.03 -5.84
C LYS A 49 5.06 9.53 -4.41
N GLU A 50 4.50 8.75 -3.50
CA GLU A 50 4.41 9.07 -2.08
C GLU A 50 5.69 8.73 -1.30
N GLY A 51 6.71 8.19 -1.97
CA GLY A 51 8.02 7.87 -1.39
C GLY A 51 8.13 6.46 -0.79
N PHE A 52 7.20 5.57 -1.11
CA PHE A 52 7.14 4.21 -0.57
C PHE A 52 7.88 3.24 -1.49
N ILE A 53 8.75 2.41 -0.91
CA ILE A 53 9.57 1.44 -1.65
C ILE A 53 9.20 0.04 -1.20
N LYS A 54 8.91 -0.85 -2.15
CA LYS A 54 8.62 -2.24 -1.84
C LYS A 54 9.85 -2.97 -1.32
N LEU A 55 9.70 -3.70 -0.22
CA LEU A 55 10.76 -4.50 0.40
C LEU A 55 10.77 -5.96 -0.09
N ASP A 56 9.64 -6.44 -0.61
CA ASP A 56 9.49 -7.83 -1.04
C ASP A 56 10.19 -8.09 -2.39
N LYS A 57 10.67 -9.32 -2.57
CA LYS A 57 11.32 -9.77 -3.81
C LYS A 57 10.38 -9.93 -5.00
N ASN A 58 9.09 -10.17 -4.75
CA ASN A 58 8.09 -10.30 -5.81
C ASN A 58 7.60 -8.90 -6.22
N LEU A 59 8.19 -8.33 -7.26
CA LEU A 59 7.89 -6.97 -7.73
C LEU A 59 6.66 -6.90 -8.65
N ASP A 60 6.17 -8.04 -9.15
CA ASP A 60 5.06 -8.11 -10.10
C ASP A 60 3.69 -7.95 -9.41
N ARG A 61 3.64 -8.21 -8.11
CA ARG A 61 2.44 -8.05 -7.27
C ARG A 61 2.52 -6.75 -6.48
N TRP A 62 1.40 -6.10 -6.23
CA TRP A 62 1.38 -4.89 -5.40
C TRP A 62 1.23 -5.22 -3.90
N GLN A 63 0.79 -6.44 -3.58
CA GLN A 63 0.77 -6.97 -2.22
C GLN A 63 2.19 -7.02 -1.65
N GLY A 64 2.42 -6.59 -0.40
CA GLY A 64 3.70 -6.84 0.27
C GLY A 64 4.11 -5.78 1.28
N LYS A 65 5.34 -5.91 1.79
CA LYS A 65 5.91 -4.91 2.71
C LYS A 65 6.49 -3.72 1.96
N TYR A 66 6.36 -2.55 2.56
CA TYR A 66 6.90 -1.30 2.01
C TYR A 66 7.72 -0.58 3.09
N SER A 67 8.59 0.33 2.68
CA SER A 67 9.30 1.23 3.59
C SER A 67 9.09 2.66 3.15
N TYR A 68 9.15 3.57 4.12
CA TYR A 68 9.13 5.01 3.92
C TYR A 68 10.37 5.59 4.60
N ASN A 69 11.20 6.34 3.86
CA ASN A 69 12.43 6.96 4.36
C ASN A 69 13.37 5.99 5.13
N GLN A 70 13.57 4.77 4.63
CA GLN A 70 14.43 3.75 5.27
C GLN A 70 13.95 3.29 6.66
N SER A 71 12.76 3.72 7.10
CA SER A 71 12.09 3.20 8.27
C SER A 71 11.33 1.93 7.89
N GLU A 72 11.53 0.84 8.65
CA GLU A 72 10.91 -0.47 8.42
C GLU A 72 9.39 -0.53 8.72
N LYS A 73 8.70 0.61 8.82
CA LYS A 73 7.40 0.75 9.51
C LYS A 73 6.15 0.37 8.68
N ILE A 74 6.23 -0.42 7.61
CA ILE A 74 5.03 -0.66 6.76
C ILE A 74 4.89 -2.11 6.31
N LEU A 75 3.80 -2.71 6.75
CA LEU A 75 3.42 -4.07 6.42
C LEU A 75 2.03 -4.01 5.75
N LEU A 76 1.98 -3.85 4.41
CA LEU A 76 0.68 -3.94 3.70
C LEU A 76 0.31 -5.44 3.58
N TYR A 77 -0.40 -5.98 4.56
CA TYR A 77 -0.94 -7.33 4.49
C TYR A 77 -2.36 -7.35 3.91
N LEU A 78 -2.55 -8.19 2.89
CA LEU A 78 -3.81 -8.32 2.16
C LEU A 78 -4.41 -9.68 2.44
N ALA A 79 -5.58 -9.67 3.09
CA ALA A 79 -6.41 -10.85 3.21
C ALA A 79 -7.02 -11.17 1.85
N HIS A 80 -6.85 -12.43 1.44
CA HIS A 80 -7.69 -13.09 0.45
C HIS A 80 -9.17 -12.83 0.78
N LEU A 81 -9.94 -12.43 -0.23
CA LEU A 81 -11.27 -13.02 -0.40
C LEU A 81 -11.14 -13.98 -1.58
N GLU A 82 -11.07 -15.27 -1.22
CA GLU A 82 -11.16 -16.51 -2.02
C GLU A 82 -10.47 -16.54 -3.40
#